data_AF-A0A1Y1MT35-F1
#
_entry.id   AF-A0A1Y1MT35-F1
#
_cell.length_a   1.000
_cell.length_b   1.000
_cell.length_c   1.000
_cell.angle_alpha   90.00
_cell.angle_beta   90.00
_cell.angle_gamma   90.00
#
_symmetry.space_group_name_H-M   'P 1'
#
loop_
_entity.id
_entity.type
_entity.pdbx_description
1 polymer ?
#
loop_
_entity_poly.entity_id
_entity_poly.type
_entity_poly.pdbx_seq_one_letter_code
_entity_poly.pdbx_strand_id
1 'polypeptide(L)'
;ASMAKFFNRAVLILVACILVFCLYAFLLHKPKPSGDGFHCDTIHIGVLHITTGIPLFEFLKVLLHYRNSPIHFHFSVNATSERMVRTLFETWGVPQVNISTYHTGSKPAISVRERVELFRRPTLLRHTSRLIIMDTDLRLTGDVDQLWNMFQETLVVGVVKDNQTQANVILADLEKLSTNTSIDEPPQLYWNYMRKVADLGTTRDIGHGVPPRFLSRCQGFGYTTKITEVLHCAKFPESKSKTYKRTTLLMIRHFEYAPGSSDVTLVTHLSYDKLPVFEDMCRRWRGPVSVALYIAEENFSKALDFIKRSSVLHRRHNIAYHAVITRGRFYPANLLRNVALRNVVTSHVFPLDVDFMPNLRLHELLVPDLLKLATRRKALVVPAFAVKGFDATIPLILFELKVFWEEQLVTPFQPKEFAAGHQPTDYDRLRSDTEPYTVKWKRQYEPYIIVQSNVTEYDERFFGYGHDRISHILELNAQGYEFVVLPSTFVVHRNHSGTFDSNTFLNPDYQACVKSIVAHHIAAVNLAYGT
;
A
#
# COMPACT_ATOMS: atom_id res chain seq x y z
N ALA A 1 30.92 -27.01 -63.91
CA ALA A 1 30.59 -25.58 -63.75
C ALA A 1 29.11 -25.28 -63.44
N SER A 2 28.15 -26.10 -63.89
CA SER A 2 26.71 -25.85 -63.67
C SER A 2 26.21 -26.23 -62.26
N MET A 3 26.65 -27.36 -61.70
CA MET A 3 26.20 -27.85 -60.38
C MET A 3 26.64 -26.96 -59.20
N ALA A 4 27.86 -26.41 -59.23
CA ALA A 4 28.38 -25.54 -58.17
C ALA A 4 27.64 -24.19 -58.08
N LYS A 5 27.16 -23.66 -59.22
CA LYS A 5 26.33 -22.44 -59.25
C LYS A 5 24.92 -22.70 -58.73
N PHE A 6 24.39 -23.90 -58.94
CA PHE A 6 23.07 -24.29 -58.42
C PHE A 6 23.11 -24.51 -56.90
N PHE A 7 24.18 -25.16 -56.41
CA PHE A 7 24.38 -25.35 -54.97
C PHE A 7 24.58 -24.03 -54.23
N ASN A 8 25.35 -23.09 -54.80
CA ASN A 8 25.50 -21.75 -54.21
C ASN A 8 24.21 -20.94 -54.23
N ARG A 9 23.36 -21.05 -55.26
CA ARG A 9 22.05 -20.39 -55.27
C ARG A 9 21.08 -21.00 -54.28
N ALA A 10 21.04 -22.33 -54.15
CA ALA A 10 20.19 -23.01 -53.19
C ALA A 10 20.60 -22.67 -51.75
N VAL A 11 21.91 -22.61 -51.45
CA VAL A 11 22.43 -22.17 -50.15
C VAL A 11 22.13 -20.69 -49.89
N LEU A 12 22.27 -19.80 -50.89
CA LEU A 12 21.91 -18.39 -50.72
C LEU A 12 20.42 -18.21 -50.45
N ILE A 13 19.55 -18.96 -51.14
CA ILE A 13 18.10 -18.93 -50.93
C ILE A 13 17.76 -19.48 -49.54
N LEU A 14 18.42 -20.56 -49.10
CA LEU A 14 18.21 -21.12 -47.77
C LEU A 14 18.65 -20.13 -46.68
N VAL A 15 19.80 -19.48 -46.84
CA VAL A 15 20.29 -18.45 -45.91
C VAL A 15 19.40 -17.21 -45.92
N ALA A 16 18.90 -16.79 -47.08
CA ALA A 16 17.94 -15.68 -47.17
C ALA A 16 16.60 -16.05 -46.53
N CYS A 17 16.09 -17.27 -46.73
CA CYS A 17 14.88 -17.76 -46.06
C CYS A 17 15.08 -17.88 -44.56
N ILE A 18 16.24 -18.36 -44.08
CA ILE A 18 16.56 -18.40 -42.65
C ILE A 18 16.68 -16.98 -42.09
N LEU A 19 17.31 -16.04 -42.78
CA LEU A 19 17.41 -14.64 -42.34
C LEU A 19 16.05 -13.95 -42.33
N VAL A 20 15.19 -14.19 -43.33
CA VAL A 20 13.82 -13.68 -43.37
C VAL A 20 12.98 -14.33 -42.28
N PHE A 21 13.13 -15.63 -42.02
CA PHE A 21 12.42 -16.32 -40.93
C PHE A 21 12.95 -15.90 -39.56
N CYS A 22 14.24 -15.63 -39.42
CA CYS A 22 14.85 -15.07 -38.21
C CYS A 22 14.42 -13.62 -38.01
N LEU A 23 14.36 -12.78 -39.05
CA LEU A 23 13.84 -11.41 -38.99
C LEU A 23 12.34 -11.40 -38.71
N TYR A 24 11.57 -12.33 -39.28
CA TYR A 24 10.14 -12.48 -39.02
C TYR A 24 9.89 -13.04 -37.62
N ALA A 25 10.74 -13.95 -37.12
CA ALA A 25 10.74 -14.41 -35.73
C ALA A 25 11.19 -13.30 -34.76
N PHE A 26 12.10 -12.40 -35.17
CA PHE A 26 12.50 -11.22 -34.38
C PHE A 26 11.44 -10.12 -34.39
N LEU A 27 10.68 -9.98 -35.49
CA LEU A 27 9.58 -9.03 -35.62
C LEU A 27 8.27 -9.54 -34.97
N LEU A 28 8.09 -10.87 -34.88
CA LEU A 28 6.99 -11.51 -34.13
C LEU A 28 7.34 -11.84 -32.67
N HIS A 29 8.62 -11.85 -32.31
CA HIS A 29 9.04 -11.70 -30.91
C HIS A 29 9.25 -10.23 -30.61
N LYS A 30 8.12 -9.51 -30.44
CA LYS A 30 8.13 -8.55 -29.33
C LYS A 30 8.62 -9.34 -28.12
N PRO A 31 9.58 -8.83 -27.32
CA PRO A 31 9.89 -9.49 -26.07
C PRO A 31 8.56 -9.66 -25.34
N LYS A 32 8.13 -10.92 -25.13
CA LYS A 32 7.16 -11.16 -24.06
C LYS A 32 7.74 -10.44 -22.86
N PRO A 33 6.99 -9.59 -22.15
CA PRO A 33 7.47 -9.08 -20.89
C PRO A 33 7.73 -10.29 -19.99
N SER A 34 9.00 -10.67 -19.92
CA SER A 34 9.54 -11.57 -18.94
C SER A 34 9.64 -10.76 -17.67
N GLY A 35 8.78 -11.02 -16.70
CA GLY A 35 8.85 -10.39 -15.39
C GLY A 35 7.51 -9.84 -14.94
N ASP A 36 6.97 -10.49 -13.92
CA ASP A 36 6.03 -9.93 -12.95
C ASP A 36 4.86 -9.09 -13.44
N GLY A 37 3.70 -9.75 -13.61
CA GLY A 37 2.37 -9.15 -13.83
C GLY A 37 1.89 -8.24 -12.69
N PHE A 38 2.60 -7.14 -12.47
CA PHE A 38 2.17 -5.94 -11.78
C PHE A 38 2.58 -4.77 -12.69
N HIS A 39 1.71 -4.47 -13.64
CA HIS A 39 1.79 -3.21 -14.36
C HIS A 39 0.96 -2.19 -13.58
N CYS A 40 1.60 -1.12 -13.12
CA CYS A 40 0.93 0.13 -12.76
C CYS A 40 0.49 0.82 -14.06
N ASP A 41 -0.30 0.15 -14.88
CA ASP A 41 -0.77 0.74 -16.12
C ASP A 41 -1.69 1.90 -15.76
N THR A 42 -1.40 3.05 -16.33
CA THR A 42 -2.26 4.22 -16.18
C THR A 42 -3.58 3.87 -16.85
N ILE A 43 -4.69 4.00 -16.11
CA ILE A 43 -6.02 3.79 -16.66
C ILE A 43 -6.37 5.03 -17.45
N HIS A 44 -6.60 4.85 -18.75
CA HIS A 44 -6.95 5.95 -19.66
C HIS A 44 -8.48 6.04 -19.79
N ILE A 45 -9.02 7.20 -19.38
CA ILE A 45 -10.47 7.45 -19.37
C ILE A 45 -10.79 8.62 -20.30
N GLY A 46 -11.54 8.36 -21.38
CA GLY A 46 -12.12 9.35 -22.26
C GLY A 46 -13.42 9.90 -21.67
N VAL A 47 -13.48 11.20 -21.41
CA VAL A 47 -14.64 11.87 -20.82
C VAL A 47 -15.31 12.77 -21.86
N LEU A 48 -16.60 12.50 -22.08
CA LEU A 48 -17.44 13.21 -23.05
C LEU A 48 -18.37 14.23 -22.37
N HIS A 49 -18.98 15.10 -23.20
CA HIS A 49 -20.12 15.96 -22.83
C HIS A 49 -19.96 16.82 -21.56
N ILE A 50 -18.88 17.60 -21.48
CA ILE A 50 -18.68 18.56 -20.38
C ILE A 50 -19.55 19.81 -20.61
N THR A 51 -20.76 19.80 -20.07
CA THR A 51 -21.73 20.90 -20.21
C THR A 51 -21.62 21.94 -19.09
N THR A 52 -21.48 21.48 -17.83
CA THR A 52 -21.40 22.32 -16.63
C THR A 52 -20.44 21.71 -15.60
N GLY A 53 -20.02 22.52 -14.61
CA GLY A 53 -19.03 22.08 -13.62
C GLY A 53 -19.53 21.10 -12.57
N ILE A 54 -20.83 21.14 -12.23
CA ILE A 54 -21.39 20.31 -11.15
C ILE A 54 -21.39 18.82 -11.51
N PRO A 55 -21.91 18.37 -12.68
CA PRO A 55 -21.89 16.96 -13.06
C PRO A 55 -20.46 16.43 -13.22
N LEU A 56 -19.57 17.23 -13.81
CA LEU A 56 -18.15 16.88 -13.94
C LEU A 56 -17.50 16.67 -12.57
N PHE A 57 -17.76 17.57 -11.62
CA PHE A 57 -17.20 17.49 -10.27
C PHE A 57 -17.70 16.26 -9.51
N GLU A 58 -18.99 15.93 -9.61
CA GLU A 58 -19.57 14.73 -9.00
C GLU A 58 -18.99 13.45 -9.61
N PHE A 59 -18.94 13.37 -10.94
CA PHE A 59 -18.33 12.26 -11.68
C PHE A 59 -16.88 12.02 -11.26
N LEU A 60 -16.08 13.08 -11.26
CA LEU A 60 -14.67 13.01 -10.89
C LEU A 60 -14.50 12.63 -9.42
N LYS A 61 -15.25 13.24 -8.49
CA LYS A 61 -15.18 12.90 -7.06
C LYS A 61 -15.37 11.41 -6.82
N VAL A 62 -16.36 10.82 -7.47
CA VAL A 62 -16.71 9.42 -7.32
C VAL A 62 -15.62 8.51 -7.91
N LEU A 63 -15.16 8.78 -9.12
CA LEU A 63 -14.07 8.04 -9.75
C LEU A 63 -12.77 8.11 -8.94
N LEU A 64 -12.41 9.31 -8.50
CA LEU A 64 -11.23 9.55 -7.69
C LEU A 64 -11.36 8.95 -6.27
N HIS A 65 -12.59 8.76 -5.77
CA HIS A 65 -12.85 8.10 -4.51
C HIS A 65 -12.59 6.59 -4.59
N TYR A 66 -13.01 5.92 -5.67
CA TYR A 66 -12.89 4.47 -5.79
C TYR A 66 -11.60 3.98 -6.49
N ARG A 67 -10.83 4.87 -7.13
CA ARG A 67 -9.62 4.48 -7.87
C ARG A 67 -8.56 3.80 -7.00
N ASN A 68 -7.89 2.79 -7.54
CA ASN A 68 -6.66 2.20 -7.00
C ASN A 68 -5.43 2.32 -7.93
N SER A 69 -5.60 2.85 -9.14
CA SER A 69 -4.55 2.99 -10.18
C SER A 69 -4.38 4.46 -10.60
N PRO A 70 -3.23 4.86 -11.21
CA PRO A 70 -3.08 6.16 -11.84
C PRO A 70 -4.11 6.33 -12.93
N ILE A 71 -4.60 7.55 -13.10
CA ILE A 71 -5.60 7.85 -14.13
C ILE A 71 -5.04 8.93 -15.05
N HIS A 72 -5.19 8.73 -16.36
CA HIS A 72 -5.04 9.80 -17.33
C HIS A 72 -6.41 10.08 -17.95
N PHE A 73 -6.96 11.23 -17.61
CA PHE A 73 -8.21 11.69 -18.21
C PHE A 73 -7.96 12.35 -19.57
N HIS A 74 -8.79 11.99 -20.53
CA HIS A 74 -8.81 12.50 -21.88
C HIS A 74 -10.14 13.22 -22.10
N PHE A 75 -10.13 14.55 -22.05
CA PHE A 75 -11.36 15.35 -22.07
C PHE A 75 -11.66 15.89 -23.47
N SER A 76 -12.89 15.66 -23.93
CA SER A 76 -13.46 16.34 -25.09
C SER A 76 -14.00 17.71 -24.64
N VAL A 77 -13.39 18.81 -25.11
CA VAL A 77 -13.65 20.16 -24.56
C VAL A 77 -13.90 21.23 -25.61
N ASN A 78 -14.60 22.28 -25.20
CA ASN A 78 -14.61 23.59 -25.85
C ASN A 78 -13.77 24.58 -25.03
N ALA A 79 -13.65 25.83 -25.48
CA ALA A 79 -12.84 26.84 -24.80
C ALA A 79 -13.27 27.16 -23.35
N THR A 80 -14.53 26.91 -23.00
CA THR A 80 -15.08 27.14 -21.66
C THR A 80 -14.82 25.93 -20.76
N SER A 81 -15.12 24.71 -21.23
CA SER A 81 -14.89 23.50 -20.45
C SER A 81 -13.41 23.16 -20.28
N GLU A 82 -12.55 23.55 -21.22
CA GLU A 82 -11.10 23.41 -21.04
C GLU A 82 -10.59 24.23 -19.84
N ARG A 83 -10.98 25.51 -19.74
CA ARG A 83 -10.60 26.37 -18.62
C ARG A 83 -11.06 25.77 -17.30
N MET A 84 -12.30 25.28 -17.26
CA MET A 84 -12.88 24.64 -16.09
C MET A 84 -12.09 23.40 -15.64
N VAL A 85 -11.78 22.47 -16.57
CA VAL A 85 -11.02 21.25 -16.26
C VAL A 85 -9.61 21.60 -15.77
N ARG A 86 -8.92 22.54 -16.45
CA ARG A 86 -7.57 22.96 -16.04
C ARG A 86 -7.57 23.56 -14.64
N THR A 87 -8.43 24.54 -14.38
CA THR A 87 -8.57 25.14 -13.05
C THR A 87 -8.89 24.09 -11.99
N LEU A 88 -9.78 23.14 -12.28
CA LEU A 88 -10.14 22.09 -11.34
C LEU A 88 -8.94 21.22 -10.95
N PHE A 89 -8.19 20.68 -11.92
CA PHE A 89 -7.07 19.79 -11.63
C PHE A 89 -5.83 20.53 -11.08
N GLU A 90 -5.60 21.77 -11.50
CA GLU A 90 -4.55 22.64 -10.92
C GLU A 90 -4.84 22.94 -9.44
N THR A 91 -6.10 23.24 -9.10
CA THR A 91 -6.48 23.57 -7.71
C THR A 91 -6.66 22.36 -6.81
N TRP A 92 -7.04 21.20 -7.37
CA TRP A 92 -7.21 19.98 -6.60
C TRP A 92 -5.91 19.28 -6.21
N GLY A 93 -4.82 19.48 -6.96
CA GLY A 93 -3.52 18.88 -6.66
C GLY A 93 -3.56 17.34 -6.57
N VAL A 94 -4.36 16.70 -7.43
CA VAL A 94 -4.62 15.26 -7.33
C VAL A 94 -3.38 14.46 -7.73
N PRO A 95 -2.81 13.63 -6.84
CA PRO A 95 -1.61 12.86 -7.13
C PRO A 95 -1.88 11.76 -8.17
N GLN A 96 -0.90 11.54 -9.06
CA GLN A 96 -0.92 10.47 -10.07
C GLN A 96 -2.15 10.51 -10.98
N VAL A 97 -2.62 11.73 -11.26
CA VAL A 97 -3.66 11.99 -12.25
C VAL A 97 -3.12 12.97 -13.29
N ASN A 98 -3.12 12.53 -14.54
CA ASN A 98 -2.79 13.37 -15.68
C ASN A 98 -4.05 13.74 -16.46
N ILE A 99 -4.01 14.86 -17.16
CA ILE A 99 -5.11 15.29 -18.03
C ILE A 99 -4.57 15.66 -19.42
N SER A 100 -5.33 15.31 -20.45
CA SER A 100 -5.16 15.84 -21.81
C SER A 100 -6.49 16.31 -22.33
N THR A 101 -6.50 17.46 -23.00
CA THR A 101 -7.70 18.07 -23.56
C THR A 101 -7.67 17.99 -25.08
N TYR A 102 -8.84 17.77 -25.68
CA TYR A 102 -9.01 17.69 -27.12
C TYR A 102 -10.16 18.59 -27.54
N HIS A 103 -9.87 19.61 -28.36
CA HIS A 103 -10.92 20.43 -28.92
C HIS A 103 -11.77 19.64 -29.91
N THR A 104 -13.07 19.66 -29.68
CA THR A 104 -14.06 19.02 -30.52
C THR A 104 -15.07 20.06 -31.00
N GLY A 105 -15.61 19.85 -32.21
CA GLY A 105 -16.64 20.74 -32.77
C GLY A 105 -17.90 20.80 -31.89
N SER A 106 -18.80 21.72 -32.21
CA SER A 106 -20.03 21.98 -31.45
C SER A 106 -21.10 20.88 -31.55
N LYS A 107 -20.89 19.84 -32.37
CA LYS A 107 -21.85 18.74 -32.52
C LYS A 107 -21.59 17.65 -31.47
N PRO A 108 -22.61 17.24 -30.69
CA PRO A 108 -22.49 16.11 -29.76
C PRO A 108 -22.32 14.81 -30.53
N ALA A 109 -21.47 13.91 -30.03
CA ALA A 109 -21.27 12.58 -30.61
C ALA A 109 -22.35 11.62 -30.08
N ILE A 110 -23.19 11.12 -30.98
CA ILE A 110 -24.40 10.36 -30.63
C ILE A 110 -24.15 8.86 -30.76
N SER A 111 -23.47 8.44 -31.83
CA SER A 111 -23.15 7.04 -32.08
C SER A 111 -21.87 6.58 -31.35
N VAL A 112 -21.76 5.27 -31.11
CA VAL A 112 -20.52 4.66 -30.57
C VAL A 112 -19.32 4.97 -31.46
N ARG A 113 -19.51 4.92 -32.79
CA ARG A 113 -18.47 5.26 -33.77
C ARG A 113 -17.97 6.69 -33.61
N GLU A 114 -18.88 7.66 -33.57
CA GLU A 114 -18.48 9.07 -33.39
C GLU A 114 -17.71 9.27 -32.08
N ARG A 115 -18.18 8.66 -30.98
CA ARG A 115 -17.53 8.76 -29.66
C ARG A 115 -16.12 8.18 -29.63
N VAL A 116 -15.89 7.05 -30.30
CA VAL A 116 -14.56 6.42 -30.41
C VAL A 116 -13.63 7.25 -31.31
N GLU A 117 -14.13 7.72 -32.46
CA GLU A 117 -13.34 8.50 -33.42
C GLU A 117 -12.89 9.86 -32.87
N LEU A 118 -13.64 10.46 -31.93
CA LEU A 118 -13.20 11.68 -31.23
C LEU A 118 -11.83 11.53 -30.57
N PHE A 119 -11.56 10.35 -30.02
CA PHE A 119 -10.33 10.03 -29.30
C PHE A 119 -9.28 9.31 -30.16
N ARG A 120 -9.62 8.88 -31.38
CA ARG A 120 -8.69 8.22 -32.31
C ARG A 120 -7.71 9.21 -32.95
N ARG A 121 -6.87 9.84 -32.12
CA ARG A 121 -5.90 10.86 -32.54
C ARG A 121 -4.47 10.35 -32.44
N PRO A 122 -3.57 10.76 -33.35
CA PRO A 122 -2.14 10.42 -33.25
C PRO A 122 -1.52 10.80 -31.91
N THR A 123 -1.99 11.90 -31.30
CA THR A 123 -1.53 12.36 -29.98
C THR A 123 -1.91 11.38 -28.88
N LEU A 124 -3.12 10.83 -28.88
CA LEU A 124 -3.55 9.86 -27.87
C LEU A 124 -2.87 8.49 -28.08
N LEU A 125 -2.76 8.05 -29.33
CA LEU A 125 -2.14 6.78 -29.72
C LEU A 125 -0.63 6.70 -29.38
N ARG A 126 0.02 7.84 -29.15
CA ARG A 126 1.39 7.89 -28.60
C ARG A 126 1.45 7.51 -27.12
N HIS A 127 0.33 7.61 -26.40
CA HIS A 127 0.25 7.37 -24.96
C HIS A 127 -0.44 6.05 -24.61
N THR A 128 -1.50 5.69 -25.33
CA THR A 128 -2.24 4.44 -25.11
C THR A 128 -2.98 3.99 -26.37
N SER A 129 -3.14 2.67 -26.51
CA SER A 129 -4.09 2.07 -27.45
C SER A 129 -5.42 1.72 -26.80
N ARG A 130 -5.50 1.55 -25.47
CA ARG A 130 -6.72 1.16 -24.75
C ARG A 130 -7.36 2.38 -24.09
N LEU A 131 -8.67 2.50 -24.22
CA LEU A 131 -9.43 3.63 -23.70
C LEU A 131 -10.80 3.20 -23.18
N ILE A 132 -11.15 3.62 -21.95
CA ILE A 132 -12.52 3.53 -21.45
C ILE A 132 -13.20 4.87 -21.69
N ILE A 133 -14.28 4.91 -22.47
CA ILE A 133 -15.04 6.13 -22.76
C ILE A 133 -16.31 6.15 -21.93
N MET A 134 -16.57 7.25 -21.22
CA MET A 134 -17.72 7.44 -20.33
C MET A 134 -18.30 8.85 -20.48
N ASP A 135 -19.61 8.97 -20.25
CA ASP A 135 -20.30 10.25 -20.07
C ASP A 135 -20.25 10.69 -18.59
N THR A 136 -20.38 12.00 -18.34
CA THR A 136 -20.30 12.59 -16.99
C THR A 136 -21.55 12.35 -16.12
N ASP A 137 -22.63 11.85 -16.69
CA ASP A 137 -23.87 11.48 -15.98
C ASP A 137 -23.79 10.09 -15.32
N LEU A 138 -22.74 9.32 -15.62
CA LEU A 138 -22.51 7.99 -15.05
C LEU A 138 -22.02 8.08 -13.59
N ARG A 139 -22.66 7.31 -12.70
CA ARG A 139 -22.23 7.16 -11.29
C ARG A 139 -21.68 5.77 -11.03
N LEU A 140 -20.37 5.69 -10.79
CA LEU A 140 -19.69 4.44 -10.42
C LEU A 140 -19.69 4.26 -8.90
N THR A 141 -19.88 3.05 -8.41
CA THR A 141 -19.87 2.70 -6.98
C THR A 141 -18.73 1.73 -6.63
N GLY A 142 -17.77 1.52 -7.55
CA GLY A 142 -16.60 0.67 -7.33
C GLY A 142 -15.39 1.04 -8.21
N ASP A 143 -14.34 0.23 -8.12
CA ASP A 143 -13.04 0.50 -8.75
C ASP A 143 -13.07 0.31 -10.28
N VAL A 144 -12.59 1.33 -11.01
CA VAL A 144 -12.53 1.35 -12.48
C VAL A 144 -11.54 0.34 -13.05
N ASP A 145 -10.58 -0.16 -12.24
CA ASP A 145 -9.66 -1.23 -12.64
C ASP A 145 -10.41 -2.50 -13.09
N GLN A 146 -11.61 -2.74 -12.54
CA GLN A 146 -12.44 -3.87 -12.97
C GLN A 146 -12.88 -3.76 -14.42
N LEU A 147 -13.16 -2.54 -14.91
CA LEU A 147 -13.46 -2.29 -16.31
C LEU A 147 -12.19 -2.36 -17.18
N TRP A 148 -11.06 -1.88 -16.64
CA TRP A 148 -9.77 -1.92 -17.32
C TRP A 148 -9.29 -3.36 -17.59
N ASN A 149 -9.57 -4.28 -16.67
CA ASN A 149 -9.23 -5.70 -16.83
C ASN A 149 -10.11 -6.44 -17.87
N MET A 150 -11.15 -5.80 -18.41
CA MET A 150 -12.02 -6.40 -19.42
C MET A 150 -11.47 -6.33 -20.85
N PHE A 151 -10.36 -5.62 -21.07
CA PHE A 151 -9.67 -5.63 -22.38
C PHE A 151 -9.12 -7.03 -22.69
N GLN A 152 -9.91 -7.84 -23.41
CA GLN A 152 -9.47 -9.12 -23.95
C GLN A 152 -8.60 -8.92 -25.20
N GLU A 153 -7.73 -9.88 -25.52
CA GLU A 153 -6.83 -9.79 -26.69
C GLU A 153 -7.59 -9.57 -28.02
N THR A 154 -8.82 -10.08 -28.11
CA THR A 154 -9.67 -10.01 -29.31
C THR A 154 -10.70 -8.87 -29.28
N LEU A 155 -10.88 -8.18 -28.15
CA LEU A 155 -11.89 -7.14 -28.02
C LEU A 155 -11.40 -5.84 -28.67
N VAL A 156 -12.04 -5.43 -29.77
CA VAL A 156 -11.74 -4.17 -30.46
C VAL A 156 -12.62 -3.03 -29.93
N VAL A 157 -13.94 -3.25 -29.86
CA VAL A 157 -14.90 -2.34 -29.21
C VAL A 157 -15.91 -3.18 -28.43
N GLY A 158 -16.19 -2.81 -27.19
CA GLY A 158 -17.23 -3.43 -26.36
C GLY A 158 -18.07 -2.37 -25.68
N VAL A 159 -19.37 -2.64 -25.54
CA VAL A 159 -20.30 -1.68 -24.92
C VAL A 159 -21.02 -2.31 -23.75
N VAL A 160 -21.13 -1.52 -22.69
CA VAL A 160 -22.04 -1.76 -21.57
C VAL A 160 -23.28 -0.91 -21.76
N LYS A 161 -24.45 -1.55 -21.80
CA LYS A 161 -25.77 -0.89 -21.84
C LYS A 161 -26.56 -1.15 -20.56
N ASP A 162 -27.37 -0.19 -20.16
CA ASP A 162 -28.49 -0.42 -19.23
C ASP A 162 -29.73 -0.91 -20.00
N ASN A 163 -30.74 -1.41 -19.29
CA ASN A 163 -32.05 -1.79 -19.82
C ASN A 163 -32.75 -0.65 -20.60
N GLN A 164 -32.29 0.59 -20.49
CA GLN A 164 -32.75 1.76 -21.25
C GLN A 164 -31.77 2.18 -22.36
N THR A 165 -31.59 1.35 -23.39
CA THR A 165 -31.15 1.67 -24.78
C THR A 165 -29.87 2.50 -25.07
N GLN A 166 -29.19 3.11 -24.10
CA GLN A 166 -27.96 3.90 -24.33
C GLN A 166 -26.69 3.19 -23.80
N ALA A 167 -25.59 3.43 -24.52
CA ALA A 167 -24.26 2.89 -24.26
C ALA A 167 -23.50 3.80 -23.28
N ASN A 168 -23.56 3.49 -21.97
CA ASN A 168 -23.02 4.39 -20.93
C ASN A 168 -21.50 4.21 -20.72
N VAL A 169 -20.94 3.06 -21.09
CA VAL A 169 -19.49 2.80 -21.05
C VAL A 169 -19.07 2.08 -22.32
N ILE A 170 -17.99 2.56 -22.96
CA ILE A 170 -17.39 1.96 -24.15
C ILE A 170 -15.94 1.59 -23.83
N LEU A 171 -15.56 0.34 -24.12
CA LEU A 171 -14.18 -0.13 -24.08
C LEU A 171 -13.66 -0.17 -25.52
N ALA A 172 -12.61 0.59 -25.83
CA ALA A 172 -12.06 0.67 -27.19
C ALA A 172 -10.54 0.43 -27.21
N ASP A 173 -10.10 -0.49 -28.07
CA ASP A 173 -8.70 -0.69 -28.45
C ASP A 173 -8.45 0.03 -29.78
N LEU A 174 -7.97 1.26 -29.69
CA LEU A 174 -7.85 2.23 -30.77
C LEU A 174 -6.85 1.80 -31.87
N GLU A 175 -5.88 0.96 -31.53
CA GLU A 175 -4.87 0.45 -32.47
C GLU A 175 -5.45 -0.65 -33.35
N LYS A 176 -6.32 -1.50 -32.78
CA LYS A 176 -6.98 -2.61 -33.50
C LYS A 176 -8.17 -2.20 -34.36
N LEU A 177 -8.59 -0.94 -34.29
CA LEU A 177 -9.65 -0.41 -35.15
C LEU A 177 -9.19 -0.34 -36.62
N SER A 178 -9.56 -1.32 -37.43
CA SER A 178 -9.46 -1.26 -38.90
C SER A 178 -10.66 -0.52 -39.51
N THR A 179 -10.55 -0.06 -40.77
CA THR A 179 -11.67 0.57 -41.51
C THR A 179 -12.88 -0.35 -41.66
N ASN A 180 -12.70 -1.68 -41.57
CA ASN A 180 -13.76 -2.69 -41.70
C ASN A 180 -14.26 -3.24 -40.36
N THR A 181 -13.88 -2.63 -39.24
CA THR A 181 -14.36 -3.08 -37.92
C THR A 181 -15.83 -2.68 -37.76
N SER A 182 -16.70 -3.63 -37.38
CA SER A 182 -18.08 -3.32 -37.02
C SER A 182 -18.11 -2.54 -35.70
N ILE A 183 -18.14 -1.21 -35.79
CA ILE A 183 -18.21 -0.29 -34.63
C ILE A 183 -19.64 0.13 -34.33
N ASP A 184 -20.54 0.02 -35.32
CA ASP A 184 -21.91 0.50 -35.19
C ASP A 184 -22.77 -0.45 -34.32
N GLU A 185 -22.43 -1.74 -34.27
CA GLU A 185 -23.03 -2.75 -33.41
C GLU A 185 -21.96 -3.59 -32.67
N PRO A 186 -21.27 -3.01 -31.68
CA PRO A 186 -20.23 -3.73 -30.96
C PRO A 186 -20.85 -4.79 -30.02
N PRO A 187 -20.10 -5.86 -29.69
CA PRO A 187 -20.55 -6.87 -28.75
C PRO A 187 -20.97 -6.25 -27.42
N GLN A 188 -22.19 -6.59 -26.99
CA GLN A 188 -22.70 -6.21 -25.68
C GLN A 188 -22.06 -7.09 -24.62
N LEU A 189 -21.43 -6.46 -23.63
CA LEU A 189 -20.80 -7.14 -22.53
C LEU A 189 -21.86 -7.36 -21.43
N TYR A 190 -22.48 -8.56 -21.39
CA TYR A 190 -23.59 -8.88 -20.48
C TYR A 190 -23.16 -9.10 -19.02
N TRP A 191 -24.04 -8.68 -18.09
CA TRP A 191 -23.59 -7.85 -16.98
C TRP A 191 -24.01 -8.32 -15.58
N ASN A 192 -23.49 -9.44 -15.10
CA ASN A 192 -23.75 -9.86 -13.71
C ASN A 192 -22.92 -9.09 -12.66
N TYR A 193 -21.95 -8.26 -13.07
CA TYR A 193 -21.02 -7.53 -12.17
C TYR A 193 -21.33 -6.02 -12.01
N MET A 194 -21.89 -5.29 -13.00
CA MET A 194 -22.17 -3.83 -12.87
C MET A 194 -23.11 -3.49 -11.74
N ARG A 195 -24.05 -4.40 -11.41
CA ARG A 195 -24.98 -4.18 -10.30
C ARG A 195 -24.28 -3.95 -8.96
N LYS A 196 -22.98 -4.27 -8.87
CA LYS A 196 -22.13 -4.02 -7.70
C LYS A 196 -21.19 -2.79 -7.84
N VAL A 197 -21.08 -2.20 -9.04
CA VAL A 197 -20.00 -1.25 -9.41
C VAL A 197 -20.53 0.04 -10.06
N ALA A 198 -21.79 0.11 -10.47
CA ALA A 198 -22.46 1.35 -10.88
C ALA A 198 -23.89 1.36 -10.35
N ASP A 199 -24.31 2.47 -9.76
CA ASP A 199 -25.71 2.72 -9.41
C ASP A 199 -26.28 3.68 -10.46
N LEU A 200 -27.17 3.17 -11.30
CA LEU A 200 -27.80 3.93 -12.39
C LEU A 200 -29.12 4.58 -11.97
N GLY A 201 -29.43 4.62 -10.67
CA GLY A 201 -30.53 5.41 -10.16
C GLY A 201 -31.06 4.86 -8.85
N THR A 202 -30.61 5.40 -7.72
CA THR A 202 -31.45 5.99 -6.68
C THR A 202 -30.57 6.74 -5.68
N THR A 203 -31.11 7.83 -5.14
CA THR A 203 -30.45 8.80 -4.28
C THR A 203 -29.79 8.17 -3.03
N ARG A 204 -28.46 8.28 -2.93
CA ARG A 204 -27.77 8.46 -1.65
C ARG A 204 -26.70 9.55 -1.80
N ASP A 205 -26.83 10.56 -0.98
CA ASP A 205 -25.92 11.70 -0.87
C ASP A 205 -24.57 11.19 -0.34
N ILE A 206 -23.55 11.15 -1.21
CA ILE A 206 -22.19 10.72 -0.85
C ILE A 206 -21.29 11.97 -0.80
N GLY A 207 -21.10 12.49 0.41
CA GLY A 207 -19.81 13.07 0.80
C GLY A 207 -19.64 14.59 0.63
N HIS A 208 -20.33 15.37 1.46
CA HIS A 208 -19.74 16.60 1.99
C HIS A 208 -18.63 16.23 3.00
N GLY A 209 -17.37 16.59 2.72
CA GLY A 209 -16.30 16.63 3.72
C GLY A 209 -15.27 15.48 3.77
N VAL A 210 -15.15 14.64 2.73
CA VAL A 210 -14.08 13.62 2.67
C VAL A 210 -12.96 14.08 1.70
N PRO A 211 -11.72 14.30 2.17
CA PRO A 211 -10.62 14.71 1.30
C PRO A 211 -10.21 13.62 0.28
N PRO A 212 -9.60 13.99 -0.86
CA PRO A 212 -9.20 13.05 -1.90
C PRO A 212 -8.16 12.05 -1.39
N ARG A 213 -8.36 10.76 -1.73
CA ARG A 213 -7.46 9.66 -1.38
C ARG A 213 -6.10 9.81 -2.09
N PHE A 214 -5.01 9.64 -1.34
CA PHE A 214 -3.68 9.42 -1.89
C PHE A 214 -3.50 7.93 -2.20
N LEU A 215 -2.96 7.58 -3.37
CA LEU A 215 -2.61 6.20 -3.72
C LEU A 215 -1.15 5.92 -3.33
N SER A 216 -0.94 4.90 -2.50
CA SER A 216 0.41 4.36 -2.29
C SER A 216 0.82 3.51 -3.51
N ARG A 217 1.76 4.07 -4.28
CA ARG A 217 2.65 3.45 -5.29
C ARG A 217 2.12 3.25 -6.73
N CYS A 218 2.54 4.18 -7.58
CA CYS A 218 3.11 3.90 -8.92
C CYS A 218 4.54 4.44 -9.03
N GLN A 219 5.31 4.35 -7.94
CA GLN A 219 6.76 4.51 -7.98
C GLN A 219 7.37 3.13 -7.80
N GLY A 220 8.13 2.71 -8.81
CA GLY A 220 8.81 1.43 -8.84
C GLY A 220 9.73 1.28 -7.64
N PHE A 221 9.47 0.27 -6.83
CA PHE A 221 10.52 -0.37 -6.04
C PHE A 221 10.92 -1.63 -6.79
N GLY A 222 12.06 -1.53 -7.49
CA GLY A 222 12.76 -2.66 -8.05
C GLY A 222 13.29 -3.53 -6.91
N TYR A 223 12.48 -4.47 -6.45
CA TYR A 223 12.90 -5.80 -6.02
C TYR A 223 11.77 -6.77 -6.36
N THR A 224 11.56 -6.96 -7.65
CA THR A 224 10.87 -8.13 -8.22
C THR A 224 11.79 -9.35 -8.08
N THR A 225 12.02 -9.82 -6.86
CA THR A 225 12.34 -11.24 -6.69
C THR A 225 11.02 -11.96 -6.77
N LYS A 226 10.77 -12.60 -7.92
CA LYS A 226 9.77 -13.65 -8.11
C LYS A 226 9.63 -14.49 -6.82
N ILE A 227 8.60 -14.22 -6.01
CA ILE A 227 8.31 -14.99 -4.78
C ILE A 227 7.94 -16.45 -5.11
N THR A 228 7.82 -16.78 -6.40
CA THR A 228 7.51 -18.12 -6.91
C THR A 228 8.52 -19.22 -6.56
N GLU A 229 9.68 -18.94 -5.94
CA GLU A 229 10.65 -20.00 -5.61
C GLU A 229 11.08 -20.04 -4.13
N VAL A 230 10.23 -19.63 -3.19
CA VAL A 230 10.36 -20.16 -1.83
C VAL A 230 9.63 -21.51 -1.80
N LEU A 231 10.31 -22.57 -2.26
CA LEU A 231 9.72 -23.92 -2.45
C LEU A 231 8.93 -24.40 -1.22
N HIS A 232 9.36 -24.01 -0.03
CA HIS A 232 8.74 -24.35 1.25
C HIS A 232 7.48 -23.54 1.59
N CYS A 233 7.28 -22.36 0.98
CA CYS A 233 6.14 -21.51 1.24
C CYS A 233 4.95 -21.75 0.30
N ALA A 234 5.13 -22.52 -0.78
CA ALA A 234 4.11 -22.69 -1.84
C ALA A 234 2.74 -23.19 -1.36
N LYS A 235 2.70 -23.88 -0.20
CA LYS A 235 1.48 -24.35 0.48
C LYS A 235 0.66 -23.21 1.11
N PHE A 236 1.28 -22.07 1.42
CA PHE A 236 0.62 -20.91 2.00
C PHE A 236 0.19 -19.96 0.88
N PRO A 237 -1.13 -19.75 0.71
CA PRO A 237 -1.62 -18.84 -0.32
C PRO A 237 -1.00 -17.44 -0.25
N GLU A 238 -0.73 -16.95 0.96
CA GLU A 238 -0.14 -15.64 1.26
C GLU A 238 1.28 -15.48 0.68
N SER A 239 2.02 -16.57 0.48
CA SER A 239 3.32 -16.54 -0.20
C SER A 239 3.20 -16.19 -1.69
N LYS A 240 2.03 -16.41 -2.30
CA LYS A 240 1.77 -16.08 -3.70
C LYS A 240 1.35 -14.61 -3.79
N SER A 241 2.31 -13.71 -3.53
CA SER A 241 2.15 -12.24 -3.41
C SER A 241 1.32 -11.58 -4.53
N LYS A 242 1.34 -12.11 -5.77
CA LYS A 242 0.51 -11.60 -6.88
C LYS A 242 -1.01 -11.69 -6.64
N THR A 243 -1.47 -12.53 -5.71
CA THR A 243 -2.90 -12.80 -5.45
C THR A 243 -3.47 -12.13 -4.19
N TYR A 244 -2.65 -11.45 -3.38
CA TYR A 244 -3.04 -10.91 -2.06
C TYR A 244 -2.91 -9.39 -1.96
N LYS A 245 -3.19 -8.64 -3.03
CA LYS A 245 -3.37 -7.19 -2.91
C LYS A 245 -4.59 -6.93 -2.02
N ARG A 246 -4.35 -6.26 -0.88
CA ARG A 246 -5.37 -5.88 0.10
C ARG A 246 -5.83 -4.46 -0.21
N THR A 247 -7.14 -4.26 -0.30
CA THR A 247 -7.71 -2.92 -0.44
C THR A 247 -7.29 -2.08 0.75
N THR A 248 -6.69 -0.92 0.51
CA THR A 248 -6.22 -0.03 1.57
C THR A 248 -6.84 1.34 1.39
N LEU A 249 -7.57 1.80 2.41
CA LEU A 249 -8.18 3.12 2.50
C LEU A 249 -7.27 3.98 3.39
N LEU A 250 -6.53 4.90 2.80
CA LEU A 250 -5.66 5.81 3.55
C LEU A 250 -6.47 6.96 4.14
N MET A 251 -6.08 7.40 5.34
CA MET A 251 -6.63 8.58 6.02
C MET A 251 -8.18 8.61 6.04
N ILE A 252 -8.79 7.54 6.56
CA ILE A 252 -10.27 7.38 6.62
C ILE A 252 -10.96 8.40 7.56
N ARG A 253 -10.18 9.22 8.26
CA ARG A 253 -10.62 10.38 9.03
C ARG A 253 -9.71 11.57 8.72
N HIS A 254 -10.24 12.77 8.95
CA HIS A 254 -9.48 14.01 8.87
C HIS A 254 -8.24 13.94 9.77
N PHE A 255 -7.07 14.08 9.15
CA PHE A 255 -5.77 14.16 9.80
C PHE A 255 -5.21 15.56 9.63
N GLU A 256 -4.82 16.17 10.74
CA GLU A 256 -4.20 17.48 10.79
C GLU A 256 -3.17 17.50 11.92
N TYR A 257 -1.93 17.79 11.57
CA TYR A 257 -0.83 17.92 12.51
C TYR A 257 0.32 18.69 11.85
N ALA A 258 0.84 19.71 12.54
CA ALA A 258 2.01 20.46 12.11
C ALA A 258 3.24 19.98 12.90
N PRO A 259 4.14 19.19 12.28
CA PRO A 259 5.29 18.62 12.99
C PRO A 259 6.35 19.68 13.28
N GLY A 260 7.03 19.55 14.42
CA GLY A 260 8.25 20.29 14.72
C GLY A 260 9.45 19.80 13.88
N SER A 261 10.58 20.52 13.96
CA SER A 261 11.83 20.14 13.27
C SER A 261 12.42 18.81 13.75
N SER A 262 12.14 18.44 15.01
CA SER A 262 12.42 17.11 15.55
C SER A 262 11.22 16.63 16.32
N ASP A 263 10.48 15.76 15.67
CA ASP A 263 9.23 15.20 16.16
C ASP A 263 9.16 13.72 15.77
N VAL A 264 8.32 12.97 16.48
CA VAL A 264 8.19 11.52 16.37
C VAL A 264 6.73 11.10 16.24
N THR A 265 6.42 10.29 15.23
CA THR A 265 5.11 9.66 15.05
C THR A 265 5.15 8.24 15.59
N LEU A 266 4.17 7.88 16.41
CA LEU A 266 3.92 6.49 16.78
C LEU A 266 3.36 5.75 15.57
N VAL A 267 4.06 4.73 15.10
CA VAL A 267 3.64 3.90 13.98
C VAL A 267 3.13 2.59 14.56
N THR A 268 1.85 2.28 14.34
CA THR A 268 1.26 1.06 14.88
C THR A 268 0.28 0.43 13.91
N HIS A 269 -0.10 -0.80 14.20
CA HIS A 269 -1.12 -1.53 13.48
C HIS A 269 -1.94 -2.37 14.45
N LEU A 270 -3.18 -2.63 14.09
CA LEU A 270 -4.09 -3.39 14.94
C LEU A 270 -5.18 -4.08 14.14
N SER A 271 -5.76 -5.13 14.69
CA SER A 271 -7.04 -5.67 14.26
C SER A 271 -8.20 -4.88 14.88
N TYR A 272 -9.40 -5.00 14.30
CA TYR A 272 -10.61 -4.32 14.78
C TYR A 272 -10.88 -4.49 16.29
N ASP A 273 -10.70 -5.70 16.83
CA ASP A 273 -10.93 -6.03 18.25
C ASP A 273 -9.98 -5.31 19.22
N LYS A 274 -8.86 -4.80 18.72
CA LYS A 274 -7.85 -4.07 19.52
C LYS A 274 -8.09 -2.56 19.57
N LEU A 275 -9.19 -2.05 19.02
CA LEU A 275 -9.54 -0.62 19.11
C LEU A 275 -9.60 -0.08 20.56
N PRO A 276 -10.14 -0.81 21.55
CA PRO A 276 -10.08 -0.39 22.96
C PRO A 276 -8.65 -0.29 23.50
N VAL A 277 -7.80 -1.26 23.15
CA VAL A 277 -6.37 -1.27 23.52
C VAL A 277 -5.65 -0.07 22.91
N PHE A 278 -5.94 0.24 21.66
CA PHE A 278 -5.40 1.42 20.96
C PHE A 278 -5.88 2.73 21.58
N GLU A 279 -7.11 2.81 22.09
CA GLU A 279 -7.58 3.96 22.84
C GLU A 279 -6.73 4.19 24.10
N ASP A 280 -6.40 3.14 24.86
CA ASP A 280 -5.51 3.24 26.02
C ASP A 280 -4.10 3.72 25.65
N MET A 281 -3.54 3.18 24.56
CA MET A 281 -2.25 3.61 24.03
C MET A 281 -2.29 5.12 23.70
N CYS A 282 -3.37 5.59 23.07
CA CYS A 282 -3.57 7.00 22.73
C CYS A 282 -3.84 7.90 23.95
N ARG A 283 -4.23 7.36 25.12
CA ARG A 283 -4.27 8.12 26.38
C ARG A 283 -2.86 8.45 26.88
N ARG A 284 -1.90 7.54 26.66
CA ARG A 284 -0.52 7.67 27.13
C ARG A 284 0.37 8.44 26.15
N TRP A 285 0.16 8.23 24.85
CA TRP A 285 0.88 8.89 23.76
C TRP A 285 0.09 10.07 23.19
N ARG A 286 0.47 11.32 23.49
CA ARG A 286 -0.23 12.52 23.00
C ARG A 286 0.23 13.00 21.63
N GLY A 287 1.43 12.60 21.20
CA GLY A 287 2.01 12.94 19.89
C GLY A 287 1.26 12.34 18.69
N PRO A 288 1.72 12.63 17.46
CA PRO A 288 1.07 12.14 16.26
C PRO A 288 1.14 10.61 16.17
N VAL A 289 0.13 10.01 15.54
CA VAL A 289 0.01 8.56 15.36
C VAL A 289 -0.31 8.27 13.90
N SER A 290 0.33 7.27 13.31
CA SER A 290 -0.08 6.65 12.05
C SER A 290 -0.44 5.20 12.32
N VAL A 291 -1.68 4.82 12.03
CA VAL A 291 -2.23 3.53 12.42
C VAL A 291 -2.85 2.78 11.25
N ALA A 292 -2.40 1.55 11.02
CA ALA A 292 -3.01 0.63 10.07
C ALA A 292 -4.02 -0.31 10.77
N LEU A 293 -5.30 -0.11 10.47
CA LEU A 293 -6.43 -0.88 11.00
C LEU A 293 -6.76 -2.04 10.04
N TYR A 294 -6.38 -3.25 10.42
CA TYR A 294 -6.71 -4.47 9.69
C TYR A 294 -8.15 -4.89 10.01
N ILE A 295 -9.05 -4.75 9.04
CA ILE A 295 -10.50 -4.80 9.29
C ILE A 295 -11.28 -5.45 8.15
N ALA A 296 -12.26 -6.27 8.50
CA ALA A 296 -13.21 -6.81 7.54
C ALA A 296 -14.22 -5.73 7.12
N GLU A 297 -14.70 -5.77 5.88
CA GLU A 297 -15.57 -4.73 5.31
C GLU A 297 -16.83 -4.51 6.17
N GLU A 298 -17.42 -5.59 6.69
CA GLU A 298 -18.61 -5.58 7.55
C GLU A 298 -18.38 -4.89 8.92
N ASN A 299 -17.13 -4.79 9.38
CA ASN A 299 -16.79 -4.15 10.64
C ASN A 299 -16.37 -2.68 10.46
N PHE A 300 -16.18 -2.23 9.22
CA PHE A 300 -15.67 -0.88 8.93
C PHE A 300 -16.56 0.22 9.54
N SER A 301 -17.88 0.15 9.36
CA SER A 301 -18.81 1.12 9.97
C SER A 301 -18.73 1.11 11.49
N LYS A 302 -18.64 -0.08 12.11
CA LYS A 302 -18.56 -0.21 13.57
C LYS A 302 -17.27 0.41 14.13
N ALA A 303 -16.15 0.28 13.42
CA ALA A 303 -14.90 0.92 13.79
C ALA A 303 -14.99 2.44 13.76
N LEU A 304 -15.62 3.00 12.71
CA LEU A 304 -15.85 4.44 12.64
C LEU A 304 -16.75 4.94 13.77
N ASP A 305 -17.80 4.18 14.12
CA ASP A 305 -18.68 4.52 15.23
C ASP A 305 -17.97 4.43 16.59
N PHE A 306 -17.12 3.42 16.79
CA PHE A 306 -16.27 3.32 17.97
C PHE A 306 -15.37 4.56 18.11
N ILE A 307 -14.66 4.94 17.05
CA ILE A 307 -13.78 6.11 17.04
C ILE A 307 -14.55 7.40 17.31
N LYS A 308 -15.77 7.54 16.75
CA LYS A 308 -16.63 8.72 16.96
C LYS A 308 -17.16 8.83 18.40
N ARG A 309 -17.45 7.71 19.05
CA ARG A 309 -17.99 7.68 20.43
C ARG A 309 -16.89 7.74 21.50
N SER A 310 -15.68 7.35 21.15
CA SER A 310 -14.52 7.39 22.04
C SER A 310 -14.24 8.81 22.53
N SER A 311 -14.15 8.99 23.85
CA SER A 311 -13.82 10.28 24.47
C SER A 311 -12.37 10.71 24.22
N VAL A 312 -11.51 9.77 23.83
CA VAL A 312 -10.09 10.03 23.53
C VAL A 312 -9.89 10.23 22.03
N LEU A 313 -10.32 9.26 21.21
CA LEU A 313 -10.01 9.21 19.78
C LEU A 313 -10.82 10.23 18.96
N HIS A 314 -12.07 10.53 19.34
CA HIS A 314 -12.92 11.40 18.53
C HIS A 314 -12.30 12.78 18.31
N ARG A 315 -11.70 13.34 19.37
CA ARG A 315 -11.12 14.69 19.45
C ARG A 315 -9.71 14.81 18.87
N ARG A 316 -9.09 13.68 18.50
CA ARG A 316 -7.70 13.66 18.04
C ARG A 316 -7.62 13.70 16.53
N HIS A 317 -7.25 14.86 16.00
CA HIS A 317 -6.95 15.04 14.57
C HIS A 317 -5.50 14.69 14.21
N ASN A 318 -4.64 14.46 15.21
CA ASN A 318 -3.27 14.02 15.00
C ASN A 318 -3.11 12.49 14.90
N ILE A 319 -4.17 11.76 14.54
CA ILE A 319 -4.14 10.32 14.30
C ILE A 319 -4.54 10.03 12.84
N ALA A 320 -3.60 9.53 12.05
CA ALA A 320 -3.85 9.09 10.69
C ALA A 320 -4.32 7.63 10.69
N TYR A 321 -5.61 7.42 10.42
CA TYR A 321 -6.22 6.10 10.34
C TYR A 321 -6.18 5.55 8.91
N HIS A 322 -5.60 4.37 8.72
CA HIS A 322 -5.56 3.69 7.42
C HIS A 322 -6.24 2.33 7.55
N ALA A 323 -7.37 2.11 6.87
CA ALA A 323 -8.03 0.80 6.91
C ALA A 323 -7.48 -0.13 5.83
N VAL A 324 -7.04 -1.30 6.24
CA VAL A 324 -6.56 -2.36 5.35
C VAL A 324 -7.55 -3.51 5.41
N ILE A 325 -8.23 -3.77 4.29
CA ILE A 325 -9.28 -4.78 4.22
C ILE A 325 -8.69 -6.17 4.38
N THR A 326 -9.29 -6.96 5.28
CA THR A 326 -8.83 -8.31 5.59
C THR A 326 -8.87 -9.22 4.37
N ARG A 327 -7.75 -9.86 4.06
CA ARG A 327 -7.64 -10.95 3.08
C ARG A 327 -6.58 -11.94 3.52
N GLY A 328 -6.85 -13.24 3.32
CA GLY A 328 -5.99 -14.31 3.79
C GLY A 328 -6.20 -14.63 5.27
N ARG A 329 -5.50 -15.67 5.74
CA ARG A 329 -5.62 -16.23 7.09
C ARG A 329 -4.63 -15.60 8.07
N PHE A 330 -3.41 -15.32 7.62
CA PHE A 330 -2.37 -14.74 8.46
C PHE A 330 -2.53 -13.23 8.64
N TYR A 331 -2.13 -12.73 9.80
CA TYR A 331 -2.04 -11.30 10.06
C TYR A 331 -0.78 -10.73 9.39
N PRO A 332 -0.90 -9.75 8.46
CA PRO A 332 0.23 -9.29 7.66
C PRO A 332 0.97 -8.12 8.34
N ALA A 333 1.59 -8.37 9.50
CA ALA A 333 2.15 -7.33 10.37
C ALA A 333 3.10 -6.36 9.64
N ASN A 334 4.06 -6.86 8.86
CA ASN A 334 5.01 -6.03 8.13
C ASN A 334 4.37 -5.16 7.04
N LEU A 335 3.37 -5.66 6.31
CA LEU A 335 2.61 -4.85 5.37
C LEU A 335 1.87 -3.72 6.10
N LEU A 336 1.25 -4.02 7.24
CA LEU A 336 0.52 -3.02 8.01
C LEU A 336 1.46 -1.96 8.61
N ARG A 337 2.63 -2.37 9.10
CA ARG A 337 3.71 -1.46 9.52
C ARG A 337 4.10 -0.53 8.38
N ASN A 338 4.33 -1.06 7.18
CA ASN A 338 4.67 -0.26 6.02
C ASN A 338 3.56 0.70 5.60
N VAL A 339 2.28 0.28 5.64
CA VAL A 339 1.14 1.17 5.37
C VAL A 339 1.14 2.36 6.33
N ALA A 340 1.33 2.12 7.62
CA ALA A 340 1.41 3.19 8.61
C ALA A 340 2.67 4.05 8.44
N LEU A 341 3.84 3.43 8.23
CA LEU A 341 5.14 4.09 8.07
C LEU A 341 5.18 5.04 6.87
N ARG A 342 4.63 4.64 5.72
CA ARG A 342 4.64 5.45 4.49
C ARG A 342 3.86 6.77 4.61
N ASN A 343 3.00 6.91 5.61
CA ASN A 343 2.08 8.04 5.77
C ASN A 343 2.43 8.94 6.98
N VAL A 344 3.65 8.83 7.50
CA VAL A 344 4.13 9.69 8.58
C VAL A 344 4.59 11.05 8.04
N VAL A 345 4.42 12.10 8.85
CA VAL A 345 4.82 13.48 8.49
C VAL A 345 5.98 14.01 9.35
N THR A 346 6.40 13.25 10.36
CA THR A 346 7.45 13.66 11.31
C THR A 346 8.83 13.19 10.87
N SER A 347 9.87 13.82 11.44
CA SER A 347 11.27 13.46 11.21
C SER A 347 11.66 12.05 11.69
N HIS A 348 10.99 11.57 12.74
CA HIS A 348 11.26 10.28 13.38
C HIS A 348 9.98 9.46 13.49
N VAL A 349 10.14 8.15 13.65
CA VAL A 349 9.06 7.20 13.86
C VAL A 349 9.38 6.31 15.03
N PHE A 350 8.33 5.91 15.74
CA PHE A 350 8.38 4.91 16.79
C PHE A 350 7.44 3.75 16.44
N PRO A 351 7.91 2.72 15.72
CA PRO A 351 7.12 1.52 15.45
C PRO A 351 6.88 0.74 16.75
N LEU A 352 5.62 0.62 17.15
CA LEU A 352 5.21 -0.04 18.39
C LEU A 352 3.96 -0.90 18.16
N ASP A 353 3.98 -2.12 18.67
CA ASP A 353 2.81 -3.00 18.60
C ASP A 353 1.70 -2.49 19.53
N VAL A 354 0.44 -2.63 19.11
CA VAL A 354 -0.72 -2.09 19.85
C VAL A 354 -0.83 -2.60 21.29
N ASP A 355 -0.29 -3.79 21.58
CA ASP A 355 -0.29 -4.41 22.91
C ASP A 355 0.81 -3.88 23.84
N PHE A 356 1.66 -2.94 23.39
CA PHE A 356 2.65 -2.29 24.24
C PHE A 356 2.18 -0.90 24.66
N MET A 357 2.13 -0.65 25.96
CA MET A 357 1.79 0.65 26.52
C MET A 357 3.06 1.46 26.74
N PRO A 358 3.25 2.60 26.06
CA PRO A 358 4.35 3.50 26.38
C PRO A 358 4.13 4.13 27.75
N ASN A 359 5.20 4.53 28.42
CA ASN A 359 5.09 5.34 29.63
C ASN A 359 4.37 6.67 29.33
N LEU A 360 3.72 7.22 30.35
CA LEU A 360 2.87 8.39 30.23
C LEU A 360 3.69 9.58 29.71
N ARG A 361 3.18 10.24 28.65
CA ARG A 361 3.82 11.40 28.01
C ARG A 361 5.21 11.12 27.42
N LEU A 362 5.45 9.88 26.98
CA LEU A 362 6.71 9.50 26.34
C LEU A 362 7.04 10.39 25.12
N HIS A 363 6.05 10.81 24.33
CA HIS A 363 6.28 11.72 23.20
C HIS A 363 6.96 13.02 23.66
N GLU A 364 6.44 13.66 24.70
CA GLU A 364 7.00 14.90 25.24
C GLU A 364 8.36 14.71 25.90
N LEU A 365 8.65 13.52 26.44
CA LEU A 365 9.96 13.17 26.99
C LEU A 365 11.02 12.96 25.90
N LEU A 366 10.62 12.44 24.73
CA LEU A 366 11.54 12.14 23.64
C LEU A 366 11.95 13.38 22.84
N VAL A 367 10.99 14.24 22.52
CA VAL A 367 11.18 15.38 21.59
C VAL A 367 12.44 16.23 21.89
N PRO A 368 12.74 16.61 23.15
CA PRO A 368 13.95 17.38 23.45
C PRO A 368 15.27 16.68 23.12
N ASP A 369 15.31 15.35 23.26
CA ASP A 369 16.53 14.55 23.10
C ASP A 369 16.72 14.04 21.66
N LEU A 370 15.66 13.98 20.85
CA LEU A 370 15.75 13.52 19.45
C LEU A 370 16.77 14.33 18.64
N LEU A 371 16.83 15.65 18.82
CA LEU A 371 17.81 16.51 18.14
C LEU A 371 19.26 16.09 18.43
N LYS A 372 19.53 15.61 19.65
CA LYS A 372 20.88 15.27 20.12
C LYS A 372 21.23 13.83 19.81
N LEU A 373 20.28 12.91 20.00
CA LEU A 373 20.53 11.47 20.02
C LEU A 373 20.09 10.76 18.75
N ALA A 374 19.06 11.24 18.05
CA ALA A 374 18.51 10.58 16.86
C ALA A 374 19.17 11.09 15.57
N THR A 375 20.50 11.12 15.54
CA THR A 375 21.25 11.46 14.33
C THR A 375 21.13 10.35 13.27
N ARG A 376 21.61 10.62 12.05
CA ARG A 376 21.63 9.62 10.97
C ARG A 376 22.27 8.30 11.45
N ARG A 377 21.63 7.17 11.15
CA ARG A 377 22.05 5.81 11.55
C ARG A 377 22.11 5.58 13.07
N LYS A 378 21.27 6.25 13.85
CA LYS A 378 21.01 5.87 15.25
C LYS A 378 19.61 5.30 15.41
N ALA A 379 19.53 4.20 16.15
CA ALA A 379 18.29 3.57 16.60
C ALA A 379 18.20 3.71 18.11
N LEU A 380 17.32 4.57 18.58
CA LEU A 380 17.13 4.79 20.02
C LEU A 380 16.24 3.68 20.56
N VAL A 381 16.80 2.79 21.37
CA VAL A 381 16.12 1.64 21.95
C VAL A 381 15.30 2.09 23.15
N VAL A 382 13.99 1.83 23.11
CA VAL A 382 13.07 1.98 24.23
C VAL A 382 12.96 0.62 24.94
N PRO A 383 13.40 0.51 26.21
CA PRO A 383 13.33 -0.73 26.98
C PRO A 383 11.91 -1.31 27.09
N ALA A 384 11.80 -2.64 27.00
CA ALA A 384 10.53 -3.34 26.97
C ALA A 384 10.34 -4.27 28.16
N PHE A 385 9.18 -4.16 28.79
CA PHE A 385 8.79 -4.94 29.96
C PHE A 385 7.49 -5.71 29.70
N ALA A 386 7.18 -6.67 30.55
CA ALA A 386 5.90 -7.37 30.60
C ALA A 386 5.37 -7.35 32.03
N VAL A 387 4.06 -7.18 32.19
CA VAL A 387 3.38 -7.40 33.48
C VAL A 387 3.16 -8.88 33.74
N LYS A 388 3.09 -9.28 35.01
CA LYS A 388 2.62 -10.62 35.42
C LYS A 388 1.11 -10.61 35.66
N GLY A 389 0.34 -11.35 34.85
CA GLY A 389 -1.12 -11.46 34.97
C GLY A 389 -1.91 -10.63 33.96
N PHE A 390 -3.15 -11.03 33.66
CA PHE A 390 -4.00 -10.41 32.63
C PHE A 390 -4.58 -9.05 33.07
N ASP A 391 -4.95 -8.91 34.34
CA ASP A 391 -5.54 -7.69 34.90
C ASP A 391 -4.52 -6.81 35.65
N ALA A 392 -3.23 -6.99 35.36
CA ALA A 392 -2.17 -6.31 36.07
C ALA A 392 -2.11 -4.82 35.73
N THR A 393 -1.93 -4.00 36.76
CA THR A 393 -1.68 -2.56 36.60
C THR A 393 -0.38 -2.33 35.84
N ILE A 394 -0.45 -1.51 34.79
CA ILE A 394 0.71 -1.15 33.98
C ILE A 394 1.29 0.18 34.50
N PRO A 395 2.58 0.23 34.87
CA PRO A 395 3.20 1.45 35.38
C PRO A 395 3.11 2.58 34.35
N LEU A 396 2.86 3.79 34.84
CA LEU A 396 2.72 5.01 34.06
C LEU A 396 4.03 5.79 33.99
N ILE A 397 4.82 5.77 35.06
CA ILE A 397 6.06 6.55 35.20
C ILE A 397 7.24 5.69 35.61
N LEU A 398 8.46 6.21 35.44
CA LEU A 398 9.70 5.47 35.69
C LEU A 398 9.82 5.02 37.16
N PHE A 399 9.35 5.85 38.09
CA PHE A 399 9.32 5.50 39.51
C PHE A 399 8.49 4.24 39.78
N GLU A 400 7.26 4.19 39.26
CA GLU A 400 6.38 3.02 39.39
C GLU A 400 6.98 1.79 38.71
N LEU A 401 7.61 1.95 37.54
CA LEU A 401 8.29 0.85 36.87
C LEU A 401 9.38 0.23 37.76
N LYS A 402 10.23 1.07 38.38
CA LYS A 402 11.31 0.59 39.26
C LYS A 402 10.75 -0.18 40.45
N VAL A 403 9.73 0.36 41.13
CA VAL A 403 9.04 -0.33 42.23
C VAL A 403 8.46 -1.66 41.76
N PHE A 404 7.73 -1.66 40.63
CA PHE A 404 7.10 -2.88 40.12
C PHE A 404 8.15 -3.91 39.69
N TRP A 405 9.33 -3.48 39.25
CA TRP A 405 10.41 -4.38 38.86
C TRP A 405 11.09 -5.00 40.09
N GLU A 406 11.32 -4.23 41.14
CA GLU A 406 11.84 -4.72 42.43
C GLU A 406 10.88 -5.73 43.08
N GLU A 407 9.58 -5.43 43.08
CA GLU A 407 8.50 -6.31 43.56
C GLU A 407 8.19 -7.47 42.59
N GLN A 408 8.93 -7.58 41.49
CA GLN A 408 8.76 -8.61 40.46
C GLN A 408 7.35 -8.67 39.85
N LEU A 409 6.60 -7.56 39.87
CA LEU A 409 5.30 -7.42 39.20
C LEU A 409 5.47 -7.20 37.69
N VAL A 410 6.59 -6.62 37.29
CA VAL A 410 7.06 -6.57 35.89
C VAL A 410 8.39 -7.28 35.73
N THR A 411 8.67 -7.76 34.52
CA THR A 411 9.97 -8.30 34.13
C THR A 411 10.40 -7.68 32.80
N PRO A 412 11.70 -7.72 32.44
CA PRO A 412 12.11 -7.54 31.05
C PRO A 412 11.26 -8.42 30.14
N PHE A 413 10.94 -7.96 28.93
CA PHE A 413 10.02 -8.67 28.04
C PHE A 413 10.60 -10.02 27.58
N GLN A 414 9.79 -11.08 27.72
CA GLN A 414 10.08 -12.48 27.36
C GLN A 414 11.46 -13.00 27.81
N PRO A 415 11.82 -12.87 29.11
CA PRO A 415 13.16 -13.20 29.57
C PRO A 415 13.41 -14.71 29.60
N LYS A 416 12.37 -15.55 29.51
CA LYS A 416 12.45 -17.01 29.49
C LYS A 416 12.13 -17.59 28.11
N GLU A 417 11.09 -17.06 27.48
CA GLU A 417 10.54 -17.56 26.21
C GLU A 417 11.42 -17.19 25.02
N PHE A 418 11.98 -15.97 25.03
CA PHE A 418 12.80 -15.46 23.93
C PHE A 418 13.86 -14.46 24.41
N ALA A 419 14.71 -14.89 25.33
CA ALA A 419 15.73 -14.04 25.94
C ALA A 419 16.63 -13.34 24.90
N ALA A 420 16.97 -14.02 23.79
CA ALA A 420 17.80 -13.48 22.73
C ALA A 420 17.21 -12.21 22.05
N GLY A 421 15.89 -12.04 22.09
CA GLY A 421 15.18 -10.89 21.55
C GLY A 421 15.50 -9.58 22.27
N HIS A 422 15.75 -9.63 23.58
CA HIS A 422 15.84 -8.42 24.40
C HIS A 422 17.09 -8.35 25.30
N GLN A 423 17.76 -9.47 25.57
CA GLN A 423 19.02 -9.51 26.34
C GLN A 423 20.07 -8.47 25.90
N PRO A 424 20.28 -8.19 24.60
CA PRO A 424 21.27 -7.20 24.18
C PRO A 424 20.99 -5.76 24.66
N THR A 425 19.77 -5.44 25.13
CA THR A 425 19.44 -4.15 25.76
C THR A 425 20.18 -3.93 27.09
N ASP A 426 20.76 -4.98 27.69
CA ASP A 426 21.51 -4.92 28.95
C ASP A 426 20.65 -4.34 30.10
N TYR A 427 19.66 -5.13 30.52
CA TYR A 427 18.75 -4.74 31.60
C TYR A 427 19.44 -4.64 32.97
N ASP A 428 20.62 -5.24 33.14
CA ASP A 428 21.38 -5.11 34.39
C ASP A 428 21.98 -3.71 34.48
N ARG A 429 22.55 -3.21 33.37
CA ARG A 429 22.97 -1.81 33.26
C ARG A 429 21.81 -0.82 33.37
N LEU A 430 20.65 -1.15 32.78
CA LEU A 430 19.44 -0.32 32.84
C LEU A 430 18.96 -0.04 34.28
N ARG A 431 19.26 -0.93 35.24
CA ARG A 431 18.86 -0.74 36.64
C ARG A 431 19.53 0.46 37.31
N SER A 432 20.80 0.70 36.98
CA SER A 432 21.62 1.76 37.58
C SER A 432 21.73 3.01 36.73
N ASP A 433 21.77 2.83 35.40
CA ASP A 433 22.11 3.92 34.50
C ASP A 433 20.94 4.88 34.29
N THR A 434 21.25 6.16 34.27
CA THR A 434 20.30 7.25 34.00
C THR A 434 20.57 7.93 32.65
N GLU A 435 21.78 7.76 32.11
CA GLU A 435 22.22 8.31 30.84
C GLU A 435 22.10 7.29 29.70
N PRO A 436 21.77 7.73 28.47
CA PRO A 436 21.73 6.85 27.31
C PRO A 436 23.05 6.09 27.07
N TYR A 437 22.95 4.82 26.67
CA TYR A 437 24.12 3.97 26.44
C TYR A 437 24.00 3.10 25.19
N THR A 438 25.13 2.92 24.50
CA THR A 438 25.20 2.10 23.30
C THR A 438 25.33 0.62 23.65
N VAL A 439 24.58 -0.22 22.92
CA VAL A 439 24.68 -1.68 22.99
C VAL A 439 25.11 -2.27 21.67
N LYS A 440 25.80 -3.42 21.73
CA LYS A 440 26.15 -4.17 20.53
C LYS A 440 24.97 -5.01 20.07
N TRP A 441 24.60 -4.89 18.80
CA TRP A 441 23.64 -5.79 18.17
C TRP A 441 24.08 -7.25 18.30
N LYS A 442 23.12 -8.14 18.48
CA LYS A 442 23.32 -9.60 18.45
C LYS A 442 22.27 -10.24 17.54
N ARG A 443 22.56 -11.44 17.03
CA ARG A 443 21.59 -12.24 16.27
C ARG A 443 20.34 -12.45 17.13
N GLN A 444 19.16 -12.33 16.51
CA GLN A 444 17.84 -12.35 17.14
C GLN A 444 17.43 -11.09 17.91
N TYR A 445 18.27 -10.05 17.99
CA TYR A 445 17.90 -8.84 18.72
C TYR A 445 16.66 -8.17 18.09
N GLU A 446 15.65 -7.92 18.92
CA GLU A 446 14.32 -7.42 18.53
C GLU A 446 13.86 -6.24 19.42
N PRO A 447 14.65 -5.16 19.54
CA PRO A 447 14.27 -4.00 20.35
C PRO A 447 13.09 -3.23 19.75
N TYR A 448 12.42 -2.45 20.60
CA TYR A 448 11.57 -1.34 20.16
C TYR A 448 12.44 -0.11 19.98
N ILE A 449 12.39 0.51 18.80
CA ILE A 449 13.33 1.58 18.43
C ILE A 449 12.61 2.81 17.90
N ILE A 450 13.21 3.97 18.17
CA ILE A 450 12.90 5.23 17.51
C ILE A 450 14.00 5.51 16.50
N VAL A 451 13.61 5.80 15.26
CA VAL A 451 14.51 5.98 14.12
C VAL A 451 14.00 7.09 13.21
N GLN A 452 14.86 7.57 12.31
CA GLN A 452 14.45 8.52 11.27
C GLN A 452 13.34 7.93 10.39
N SER A 453 12.40 8.76 9.94
CA SER A 453 11.22 8.32 9.19
C SER A 453 11.53 7.76 7.80
N ASN A 454 12.72 8.06 7.25
CA ASN A 454 13.23 7.49 5.99
C ASN A 454 13.90 6.11 6.16
N VAL A 455 13.65 5.43 7.28
CA VAL A 455 14.14 4.07 7.56
C VAL A 455 13.69 3.09 6.47
N THR A 456 14.50 2.04 6.24
CA THR A 456 14.13 0.94 5.34
C THR A 456 12.78 0.33 5.75
N GLU A 457 12.01 -0.11 4.77
CA GLU A 457 10.71 -0.73 5.02
C GLU A 457 10.86 -2.18 5.53
N TYR A 458 9.80 -2.68 6.15
CA TYR A 458 9.75 -4.07 6.60
C TYR A 458 9.56 -5.02 5.42
N ASP A 459 10.22 -6.16 5.44
CA ASP A 459 10.06 -7.19 4.43
C ASP A 459 8.68 -7.86 4.54
N GLU A 460 7.80 -7.55 3.59
CA GLU A 460 6.40 -7.99 3.58
C GLU A 460 6.23 -9.49 3.30
N ARG A 461 7.33 -10.21 2.97
CA ARG A 461 7.30 -11.68 2.86
C ARG A 461 7.08 -12.34 4.22
N PHE A 462 7.50 -11.70 5.32
CA PHE A 462 7.17 -12.15 6.67
C PHE A 462 5.69 -11.87 6.97
N PHE A 463 4.83 -12.80 6.57
CA PHE A 463 3.41 -12.85 6.95
C PHE A 463 3.26 -13.70 8.21
N GLY A 464 2.34 -13.32 9.11
CA GLY A 464 2.11 -14.05 10.36
C GLY A 464 3.20 -13.81 11.41
N TYR A 465 3.37 -14.79 12.30
CA TYR A 465 4.31 -14.72 13.43
C TYR A 465 5.71 -15.21 13.05
N GLY A 466 6.74 -14.48 13.50
CA GLY A 466 8.14 -14.90 13.48
C GLY A 466 9.03 -14.13 12.51
N HIS A 467 10.17 -13.64 13.01
CA HIS A 467 11.20 -12.93 12.25
C HIS A 467 10.76 -11.64 11.51
N ASP A 468 9.57 -11.14 11.81
CA ASP A 468 8.97 -9.97 11.17
C ASP A 468 9.73 -8.67 11.52
N ARG A 469 10.03 -8.40 12.81
CA ARG A 469 10.87 -7.27 13.23
C ARG A 469 12.36 -7.62 13.28
N ILE A 470 12.71 -8.86 13.63
CA ILE A 470 14.12 -9.30 13.70
C ILE A 470 14.84 -9.08 12.36
N SER A 471 14.17 -9.34 11.23
CA SER A 471 14.71 -9.08 9.89
C SER A 471 14.99 -7.60 9.66
N HIS A 472 14.06 -6.73 10.04
CA HIS A 472 14.24 -5.27 9.96
C HIS A 472 15.44 -4.80 10.79
N ILE A 473 15.56 -5.24 12.05
CA ILE A 473 16.68 -4.89 12.93
C ILE A 473 18.02 -5.41 12.40
N LEU A 474 18.03 -6.61 11.81
CA LEU A 474 19.20 -7.17 11.14
C LEU A 474 19.64 -6.27 9.98
N GLU A 475 18.70 -5.80 9.16
CA GLU A 475 19.01 -4.91 8.05
C GLU A 475 19.54 -3.55 8.53
N LEU A 476 18.96 -2.97 9.58
CA LEU A 476 19.48 -1.73 10.18
C LEU A 476 20.92 -1.91 10.68
N ASN A 477 21.23 -3.04 11.32
CA ASN A 477 22.60 -3.35 11.72
C ASN A 477 23.54 -3.43 10.49
N ALA A 478 23.11 -4.07 9.40
CA ALA A 478 23.91 -4.15 8.16
C ALA A 478 24.12 -2.76 7.50
N GLN A 479 23.18 -1.84 7.67
CA GLN A 479 23.31 -0.43 7.26
C GLN A 479 24.23 0.39 8.19
N GLY A 480 24.75 -0.21 9.27
CA GLY A 480 25.65 0.42 10.22
C GLY A 480 24.93 1.30 11.25
N TYR A 481 23.70 0.93 11.64
CA TYR A 481 23.01 1.62 12.73
C TYR A 481 23.64 1.32 14.10
N GLU A 482 23.77 2.37 14.92
CA GLU A 482 24.13 2.27 16.33
C GLU A 482 22.86 2.16 17.18
N PHE A 483 22.82 1.21 18.12
CA PHE A 483 21.69 1.00 19.01
C PHE A 483 21.96 1.66 20.37
N VAL A 484 21.18 2.68 20.72
CA VAL A 484 21.37 3.49 21.93
C VAL A 484 20.16 3.35 22.84
N VAL A 485 20.32 2.71 24.00
CA VAL A 485 19.25 2.51 24.99
C VAL A 485 18.94 3.80 25.72
N LEU A 486 17.64 4.06 25.95
CA LEU A 486 17.11 5.22 26.67
C LEU A 486 16.56 4.84 28.06
N PRO A 487 17.33 5.01 29.15
CA PRO A 487 16.92 4.56 30.49
C PRO A 487 15.69 5.27 31.09
N SER A 488 15.41 6.49 30.63
CA SER A 488 14.28 7.31 31.09
C SER A 488 12.95 6.95 30.42
N THR A 489 12.94 5.98 29.50
CA THR A 489 11.79 5.58 28.69
C THR A 489 11.49 4.11 28.87
N PHE A 490 10.24 3.71 28.66
CA PHE A 490 9.88 2.30 28.65
C PHE A 490 8.55 2.04 27.95
N VAL A 491 8.39 0.81 27.48
CA VAL A 491 7.10 0.25 27.04
C VAL A 491 6.80 -1.02 27.84
N VAL A 492 5.53 -1.26 28.12
CA VAL A 492 5.09 -2.45 28.86
C VAL A 492 4.06 -3.21 28.04
N HIS A 493 4.36 -4.46 27.74
CA HIS A 493 3.42 -5.39 27.11
C HIS A 493 2.28 -5.72 28.07
N ARG A 494 1.05 -5.63 27.58
CA ARG A 494 -0.13 -6.16 28.26
C ARG A 494 -0.30 -7.63 27.90
N ASN A 495 -0.54 -8.47 28.89
CA ASN A 495 -0.84 -9.87 28.63
C ASN A 495 -2.14 -9.98 27.82
N HIS A 496 -2.11 -10.80 26.78
CA HIS A 496 -3.25 -11.12 25.94
C HIS A 496 -3.20 -12.59 25.56
N SER A 497 -4.35 -13.16 25.20
CA SER A 497 -4.41 -14.54 24.72
C SER A 497 -3.57 -14.70 23.45
N GLY A 498 -3.03 -15.90 23.23
CA GLY A 498 -2.28 -16.23 22.01
C GLY A 498 -3.13 -15.99 20.76
N THR A 499 -2.47 -15.60 19.67
CA THR A 499 -3.12 -15.34 18.38
C THR A 499 -3.18 -16.61 17.53
N PHE A 500 -4.02 -16.61 16.48
CA PHE A 500 -4.01 -17.67 15.48
C PHE A 500 -2.60 -17.91 14.92
N ASP A 501 -1.86 -16.82 14.65
CA ASP A 501 -0.53 -16.89 14.07
C ASP A 501 0.50 -17.48 15.04
N SER A 502 0.46 -17.12 16.32
CA SER A 502 1.36 -17.70 17.33
C SER A 502 1.10 -19.20 17.51
N ASN A 503 -0.17 -19.63 17.45
CA ASN A 503 -0.52 -21.05 17.50
C ASN A 503 -0.08 -21.78 16.23
N THR A 504 -0.20 -21.13 15.07
CA THR A 504 0.21 -21.68 13.77
C THR A 504 1.73 -21.75 13.62
N PHE A 505 2.50 -20.96 14.39
CA PHE A 505 3.97 -21.05 14.42
C PHE A 505 4.47 -22.46 14.82
N LEU A 506 3.66 -23.27 15.50
CA LEU A 506 3.99 -24.66 15.83
C LEU A 506 3.89 -25.60 14.61
N ASN A 507 3.32 -25.16 13.49
CA ASN A 507 3.23 -25.94 12.27
C ASN A 507 4.62 -26.06 11.59
N PRO A 508 5.15 -27.28 11.38
CA PRO A 508 6.46 -27.48 10.78
C PRO A 508 6.61 -26.94 9.36
N ASP A 509 5.56 -27.01 8.54
CA ASP A 509 5.57 -26.45 7.18
C ASP A 509 5.71 -24.93 7.22
N TYR A 510 5.04 -24.28 8.18
CA TYR A 510 5.12 -22.84 8.35
C TYR A 510 6.50 -22.42 8.87
N GLN A 511 7.08 -23.15 9.83
CA GLN A 511 8.45 -22.89 10.28
C GLN A 511 9.48 -23.06 9.16
N ALA A 512 9.32 -24.08 8.30
CA ALA A 512 10.18 -24.28 7.14
C ALA A 512 10.05 -23.11 6.13
N CYS A 513 8.83 -22.63 5.91
CA CYS A 513 8.58 -21.44 5.11
C CYS A 513 9.30 -20.21 5.70
N VAL A 514 9.05 -19.86 6.98
CA VAL A 514 9.70 -18.71 7.65
C VAL A 514 11.22 -18.81 7.58
N LYS A 515 11.81 -19.99 7.87
CA LYS A 515 13.26 -20.21 7.76
C LYS A 515 13.78 -19.92 6.36
N SER A 516 13.04 -20.30 5.33
CA SER A 516 13.42 -20.03 3.94
C SER A 516 13.33 -18.54 3.61
N ILE A 517 12.33 -17.82 4.12
CA ILE A 517 12.24 -16.35 3.98
C ILE A 517 13.42 -15.67 4.69
N VAL A 518 13.76 -16.09 5.92
CA VAL A 518 14.93 -15.61 6.66
C VAL A 518 16.22 -15.78 5.85
N ALA A 519 16.46 -16.96 5.27
CA ALA A 519 17.65 -17.23 4.48
C ALA A 519 17.76 -16.30 3.25
N HIS A 520 16.66 -16.13 2.52
CA HIS A 520 16.63 -15.22 1.37
C HIS A 520 16.79 -13.74 1.78
N HIS A 521 16.22 -13.35 2.91
CA HIS A 521 16.37 -11.99 3.43
C HIS A 521 17.83 -11.71 3.80
N ILE A 522 18.48 -12.60 4.55
CA ILE A 522 19.90 -12.46 4.91
C ILE A 522 20.78 -12.38 3.66
N ALA A 523 20.55 -13.25 2.66
CA ALA A 523 21.31 -13.21 1.41
C ALA A 523 21.14 -11.88 0.66
N ALA A 524 19.92 -11.34 0.62
CA ALA A 524 19.64 -10.04 0.00
C ALA A 524 20.31 -8.87 0.75
N VAL A 525 20.27 -8.88 2.08
CA VAL A 525 20.94 -7.88 2.93
C VAL A 525 22.45 -7.93 2.72
N ASN A 526 23.06 -9.12 2.76
CA ASN A 526 24.50 -9.27 2.54
C ASN A 526 24.92 -8.78 1.16
N LEU A 527 24.11 -9.07 0.13
CA LEU A 527 24.36 -8.57 -1.22
C LEU A 527 24.26 -7.04 -1.31
N ALA A 528 23.27 -6.44 -0.62
CA ALA A 528 23.02 -5.00 -0.68
C ALA A 528 24.06 -4.17 0.07
N TYR A 529 24.58 -4.69 1.19
CA TYR A 529 25.44 -3.92 2.11
C TYR A 529 26.87 -4.47 2.25
N GLY A 530 27.20 -5.60 1.62
CA GLY A 530 28.54 -6.18 1.64
C GLY A 530 28.94 -6.78 3.00
N THR A 531 27.98 -7.33 3.73
CA THR A 531 28.15 -7.86 5.10
C THR A 531 28.35 -9.37 5.18
#